data_AF-A0A9D4ZA39-F1
#
_entry.id   AF-A0A9D4ZA39-F1
#
_cell.length_a   1.000
_cell.length_b   1.000
_cell.length_c   1.000
_cell.angle_alpha   90.00
_cell.angle_beta   90.00
_cell.angle_gamma   90.00
#
_symmetry.space_group_name_H-M   'P 1'
#
loop_
_entity.id
_entity.type
_entity.pdbx_description
1 polymer ?
#
loop_
_entity_poly.entity_id
_entity_poly.type
_entity_poly.pdbx_seq_one_letter_code
_entity_poly.pdbx_strand_id
1 'polypeptide(L)'
;MGGSERRESSAYSRLLHDSAASIAETLTLFAEPAPAGVTKVEWKEAITAAEGVVRHATTAGVLWKGKVSKKEGMENIRSYVQALHGFLLLSHGSTAGAGPTLLSCIGRLSRQVVNSSLSLLRGAVAGFSNSVQDTDLAVLVGCVWEACEAVKKAPVSNRVAIGRSLTQVAISVKDVIREVGEFECGTLDCNSETVKEDTTELCSSDQEGVSEAEGEAEASDESTELSNRLSAEEMQVVESVKAFGSSLFSLIKQLLHIVAGTGNASKEVQMADAKATPILEKILELSKALGVAVDELGASLYPPQEIDILQGTVTEIEGLIEHLQTEVNSLIGLMPEDFLVALNACKDAAGSLNKILEAARTP
;
A
#
# COMPACT_ATOMS: atom_id res chain seq x y z
N MET A 1 3.19 4.55 -51.20
CA MET A 1 3.26 5.41 -50.00
C MET A 1 4.00 4.79 -48.81
N GLY A 2 3.92 3.47 -48.56
CA GLY A 2 4.51 2.84 -47.36
C GLY A 2 6.05 2.78 -47.21
N GLY A 3 6.86 3.37 -48.11
CA GLY A 3 8.33 3.38 -47.99
C GLY A 3 8.90 4.52 -47.14
N SER A 4 8.26 5.69 -47.18
CA SER A 4 8.69 6.89 -46.41
C SER A 4 8.23 6.79 -44.95
N GLU A 5 6.97 6.43 -44.73
CA GLU A 5 6.37 6.27 -43.39
C GLU A 5 7.09 5.19 -42.56
N ARG A 6 7.49 4.06 -43.19
CA ARG A 6 8.30 3.03 -42.51
C ARG A 6 9.69 3.52 -42.11
N ARG A 7 10.33 4.37 -42.91
CA ARG A 7 11.63 4.98 -42.58
C ARG A 7 11.50 6.02 -41.47
N GLU A 8 10.40 6.75 -41.43
CA GLU A 8 10.09 7.72 -40.38
C GLU A 8 9.77 7.04 -39.05
N SER A 9 8.88 6.03 -39.08
CA SER A 9 8.60 5.15 -37.95
C SER A 9 9.87 4.55 -37.35
N SER A 10 10.76 3.97 -38.19
CA SER A 10 12.03 3.42 -37.72
C SER A 10 12.94 4.48 -37.06
N ALA A 11 12.92 5.72 -37.55
CA ALA A 11 13.69 6.81 -36.93
C ALA A 11 13.14 7.19 -35.55
N TYR A 12 11.82 7.26 -35.39
CA TYR A 12 11.18 7.50 -34.11
C TYR A 12 11.45 6.37 -33.11
N SER A 13 11.32 5.11 -33.53
CA SER A 13 11.58 3.96 -32.66
C SER A 13 13.03 3.93 -32.15
N ARG A 14 14.00 4.28 -33.00
CA ARG A 14 15.41 4.41 -32.58
C ARG A 14 15.59 5.53 -31.56
N LEU A 15 15.05 6.72 -31.84
CA LEU A 15 15.12 7.84 -30.91
C LEU A 15 14.49 7.49 -29.55
N LEU A 16 13.34 6.83 -29.55
CA LEU A 16 12.68 6.40 -28.31
C LEU A 16 13.47 5.34 -27.56
N HIS A 17 14.11 4.40 -28.27
CA HIS A 17 14.97 3.41 -27.64
C HIS A 17 16.15 4.08 -26.93
N ASP A 18 16.87 4.98 -27.62
CA ASP A 18 17.99 5.70 -27.04
C ASP A 18 17.56 6.60 -25.88
N SER A 19 16.39 7.25 -26.01
CA SER A 19 15.80 8.07 -24.95
C SER A 19 15.41 7.25 -23.73
N ALA A 20 14.83 6.06 -23.93
CA ALA A 20 14.47 5.16 -22.84
C ALA A 20 15.70 4.66 -22.08
N ALA A 21 16.81 4.39 -22.77
CA ALA A 21 18.08 4.02 -22.14
C ALA A 21 18.62 5.19 -21.29
N SER A 22 18.66 6.41 -21.84
CA SER A 22 19.07 7.62 -21.11
C SER A 22 18.21 7.87 -19.85
N ILE A 23 16.89 7.69 -19.96
CA ILE A 23 15.98 7.82 -18.82
C ILE A 23 16.25 6.73 -17.77
N ALA A 24 16.51 5.49 -18.20
CA ALA A 24 16.85 4.40 -17.29
C ALA A 24 18.13 4.69 -16.50
N GLU A 25 19.15 5.26 -17.14
CA GLU A 25 20.37 5.74 -16.47
C GLU A 25 20.05 6.84 -15.45
N THR A 26 19.16 7.78 -15.76
CA THR A 26 18.75 8.80 -14.80
C THR A 26 17.99 8.20 -13.60
N LEU A 27 17.19 7.15 -13.83
CA LEU A 27 16.46 6.47 -12.77
C LEU A 27 17.37 5.72 -11.78
N THR A 28 18.60 5.36 -12.17
CA THR A 28 19.55 4.72 -11.23
C THR A 28 19.97 5.67 -10.11
N LEU A 29 19.82 6.98 -10.29
CA LEU A 29 20.07 7.97 -9.23
C LEU A 29 19.22 7.72 -7.98
N PHE A 30 18.02 7.15 -8.12
CA PHE A 30 17.13 6.84 -7.00
C PHE A 30 17.55 5.59 -6.20
N ALA A 31 18.69 4.98 -6.51
CA ALA A 31 19.28 3.95 -5.65
C ALA A 31 19.72 4.53 -4.30
N GLU A 32 20.12 5.81 -4.28
CA GLU A 32 20.55 6.53 -3.09
C GLU A 32 19.90 7.93 -3.03
N PRO A 33 19.70 8.49 -1.83
CA PRO A 33 19.19 9.86 -1.71
C PRO A 33 20.19 10.86 -2.29
N ALA A 34 19.71 12.03 -2.69
CA ALA A 34 20.57 13.11 -3.13
C ALA A 34 21.61 13.47 -2.04
N PRO A 35 22.85 13.82 -2.43
CA PRO A 35 23.93 14.05 -1.46
C PRO A 35 23.55 15.14 -0.45
N ALA A 36 23.86 14.89 0.83
CA ALA A 36 23.51 15.79 1.93
C ALA A 36 24.13 17.20 1.83
N GLY A 37 25.15 17.40 0.99
CA GLY A 37 25.80 18.70 0.74
C GLY A 37 25.12 19.54 -0.35
N VAL A 38 24.08 19.03 -1.01
CA VAL A 38 23.34 19.76 -2.04
C VAL A 38 22.11 20.43 -1.42
N THR A 39 21.82 21.66 -1.84
CA THR A 39 20.58 22.36 -1.46
C THR A 39 19.39 21.51 -1.87
N LYS A 40 18.57 21.13 -0.89
CA LYS A 40 17.36 20.35 -1.13
C LYS A 40 16.44 21.13 -2.07
N VAL A 41 16.01 20.46 -3.15
CA VAL A 41 15.01 20.98 -4.07
C VAL A 41 13.65 20.90 -3.39
N GLU A 42 12.88 21.99 -3.46
CA GLU A 42 11.54 22.03 -2.88
C GLU A 42 10.62 21.10 -3.67
N TRP A 43 9.84 20.24 -3.00
CA TRP A 43 8.98 19.26 -3.69
C TRP A 43 7.97 19.92 -4.66
N LYS A 44 7.62 21.18 -4.38
CA LYS A 44 6.80 22.00 -5.28
C LYS A 44 7.40 22.14 -6.68
N GLU A 45 8.72 22.18 -6.81
CA GLU A 45 9.41 22.26 -8.10
C GLU A 45 9.25 20.95 -8.89
N ALA A 46 9.33 19.79 -8.21
CA ALA A 46 9.04 18.50 -8.82
C ALA A 46 7.57 18.38 -9.26
N ILE A 47 6.62 18.93 -8.49
CA ILE A 47 5.20 19.01 -8.88
C ILE A 47 5.04 19.87 -10.15
N THR A 48 5.63 21.05 -10.19
CA THR A 48 5.57 21.93 -11.38
C THR A 48 6.20 21.26 -12.61
N ALA A 49 7.27 20.49 -12.42
CA ALA A 49 7.86 19.71 -13.51
C ALA A 49 6.93 18.58 -13.99
N ALA A 50 6.24 17.89 -13.08
CA ALA A 50 5.23 16.89 -13.43
C ALA A 50 4.04 17.49 -14.20
N GLU A 51 3.62 18.72 -13.88
CA GLU A 51 2.63 19.47 -14.67
C GLU A 51 3.16 19.83 -16.06
N GLY A 52 4.46 20.08 -16.20
CA GLY A 52 5.14 20.16 -17.48
C GLY A 52 5.01 18.87 -18.30
N VAL A 53 5.26 17.72 -17.66
CA VAL A 53 5.09 16.40 -18.26
C VAL A 53 3.65 16.18 -18.75
N VAL A 54 2.64 16.57 -17.96
CA VAL A 54 1.22 16.50 -18.35
C VAL A 54 0.93 17.34 -19.60
N ARG A 55 1.50 18.55 -19.70
CA ARG A 55 1.37 19.39 -20.89
C ARG A 55 1.97 18.70 -22.12
N HIS A 56 3.17 18.13 -22.00
CA HIS A 56 3.80 17.38 -23.09
C HIS A 56 3.00 16.13 -23.49
N ALA A 57 2.43 15.41 -22.52
CA ALA A 57 1.54 14.27 -22.77
C ALA A 57 0.32 14.68 -23.59
N THR A 58 -0.31 15.78 -23.20
CA THR A 58 -1.50 16.32 -23.89
C THR A 58 -1.15 16.76 -25.31
N THR A 59 -0.04 17.49 -25.49
CA THR A 59 0.43 17.86 -26.82
C THR A 59 0.73 16.64 -27.68
N ALA A 60 1.38 15.61 -27.12
CA ALA A 60 1.62 14.36 -27.84
C ALA A 60 0.30 13.68 -28.25
N GLY A 61 -0.66 13.53 -27.33
CA GLY A 61 -1.95 12.92 -27.62
C GLY A 61 -2.72 13.62 -28.75
N VAL A 62 -2.64 14.95 -28.84
CA VAL A 62 -3.27 15.72 -29.93
C VAL A 62 -2.46 15.63 -31.22
N LEU A 63 -1.14 15.80 -31.13
CA LEU A 63 -0.24 15.81 -32.28
C LEU A 63 -0.31 14.48 -33.04
N TRP A 64 -0.14 13.37 -32.33
CA TRP A 64 -0.03 12.03 -32.92
C TRP A 64 -1.36 11.42 -33.39
N LYS A 65 -2.51 12.03 -33.04
CA LYS A 65 -3.81 11.74 -33.69
C LYS A 65 -3.92 12.38 -35.08
N GLY A 66 -3.14 13.42 -35.34
CA GLY A 66 -3.11 14.12 -36.62
C GLY A 66 -2.05 13.58 -37.58
N LYS A 67 -1.94 14.21 -38.76
CA LYS A 67 -0.79 13.99 -39.65
C LYS A 67 0.42 14.73 -39.10
N VAL A 68 1.36 13.99 -38.52
CA VAL A 68 2.60 14.52 -37.94
C VAL A 68 3.73 14.48 -38.97
N SER A 69 4.41 15.60 -39.21
CA SER A 69 5.64 15.56 -40.02
C SER A 69 6.80 14.94 -39.25
N LYS A 70 7.76 14.34 -39.97
CA LYS A 70 8.99 13.79 -39.37
C LYS A 70 9.67 14.72 -38.37
N LYS A 71 9.77 16.01 -38.72
CA LYS A 71 10.44 17.02 -37.90
C LYS A 71 9.67 17.28 -36.61
N GLU A 72 8.36 17.44 -36.69
CA GLU A 72 7.50 17.70 -35.53
C GLU A 72 7.45 16.51 -34.57
N GLY A 73 7.34 15.28 -35.09
CA GLY A 73 7.34 14.08 -34.26
C GLY A 73 8.66 13.89 -33.51
N MET A 74 9.80 14.10 -34.18
CA MET A 74 11.12 13.99 -33.53
C MET A 74 11.30 15.07 -32.45
N GLU A 75 10.87 16.30 -32.72
CA GLU A 75 10.96 17.40 -31.75
C GLU A 75 10.04 17.19 -30.55
N ASN A 76 8.84 16.67 -30.78
CA ASN A 76 7.92 16.31 -29.71
C ASN A 76 8.52 15.24 -28.79
N ILE A 77 9.10 14.17 -29.34
CA ILE A 77 9.77 13.13 -28.53
C ILE A 77 10.91 13.73 -27.71
N ARG A 78 11.80 14.52 -28.33
CA ARG A 78 12.95 15.12 -27.62
C ARG A 78 12.53 16.06 -26.50
N SER A 79 11.63 17.00 -26.79
CA SER A 79 11.17 17.97 -25.80
C SER A 79 10.43 17.29 -24.63
N TYR A 80 9.64 16.25 -24.91
CA TYR A 80 8.99 15.46 -23.87
C TYR A 80 10.03 14.72 -23.02
N VAL A 81 10.96 14.00 -23.64
CA VAL A 81 12.03 13.29 -22.91
C VAL A 81 12.86 14.25 -22.06
N GLN A 82 13.14 15.45 -22.55
CA GLN A 82 13.81 16.49 -21.78
C GLN A 82 12.99 16.94 -20.56
N ALA A 83 11.67 17.09 -20.70
CA ALA A 83 10.78 17.38 -19.58
C ALA A 83 10.77 16.24 -18.54
N LEU A 84 10.84 14.98 -18.98
CA LEU A 84 10.98 13.82 -18.08
C LEU A 84 12.30 13.86 -17.30
N HIS A 85 13.42 14.12 -17.97
CA HIS A 85 14.71 14.29 -17.28
C HIS A 85 14.66 15.43 -16.26
N GLY A 86 14.09 16.58 -16.62
CA GLY A 86 13.91 17.70 -15.69
C GLY A 86 13.10 17.30 -14.46
N PHE A 87 11.98 16.60 -14.65
CA PHE A 87 11.17 16.07 -13.56
C PHE A 87 11.94 15.07 -12.68
N LEU A 88 12.69 14.13 -13.28
CA LEU A 88 13.47 13.14 -12.54
C LEU A 88 14.56 13.77 -11.69
N LEU A 89 15.31 14.73 -12.25
CA LEU A 89 16.38 15.42 -11.54
C LEU A 89 15.84 16.25 -10.37
N LEU A 90 14.72 16.97 -10.57
CA LEU A 90 14.08 17.72 -9.49
C LEU A 90 13.52 16.78 -8.41
N SER A 91 12.90 15.67 -8.81
CA SER A 91 12.40 14.66 -7.89
C SER A 91 13.52 14.05 -7.05
N HIS A 92 14.66 13.74 -7.68
CA HIS A 92 15.86 13.24 -6.99
C HIS A 92 16.44 14.31 -6.06
N GLY A 93 16.55 15.56 -6.50
CA GLY A 93 17.01 16.67 -5.66
C GLY A 93 16.18 16.89 -4.39
N SER A 94 14.89 16.55 -4.41
CA SER A 94 14.02 16.59 -3.23
C SER A 94 14.25 15.45 -2.23
N THR A 95 15.06 14.44 -2.60
CA THR A 95 15.42 13.31 -1.72
C THR A 95 16.60 13.61 -0.78
N ALA A 96 17.15 14.83 -0.79
CA ALA A 96 18.21 15.21 0.15
C ALA A 96 17.71 15.04 1.60
N GLY A 97 18.41 14.20 2.37
CA GLY A 97 18.02 13.82 3.74
C GLY A 97 16.83 12.87 3.85
N ALA A 98 16.38 12.27 2.74
CA ALA A 98 15.34 11.26 2.75
C ALA A 98 15.84 9.95 3.37
N GLY A 99 15.03 9.36 4.26
CA GLY A 99 15.19 7.98 4.69
C GLY A 99 14.73 6.99 3.60
N PRO A 100 15.04 5.70 3.76
CA PRO A 100 14.68 4.65 2.80
C PRO A 100 13.20 4.66 2.39
N THR A 101 12.28 4.92 3.32
CA THR A 101 10.84 4.89 3.03
C THR A 101 10.40 6.05 2.15
N LEU A 102 10.88 7.28 2.43
CA LEU A 102 10.59 8.44 1.61
C LEU A 102 11.24 8.32 0.23
N LEU A 103 12.51 7.91 0.16
CA LEU A 103 13.23 7.70 -1.09
C LEU A 103 12.52 6.67 -1.98
N SER A 104 12.11 5.53 -1.42
CA SER A 104 11.36 4.50 -2.13
C SER A 104 10.02 5.04 -2.67
N CYS A 105 9.31 5.84 -1.87
CA CYS A 105 8.05 6.46 -2.30
C CYS A 105 8.23 7.41 -3.48
N ILE A 106 9.19 8.33 -3.40
CA ILE A 106 9.49 9.27 -4.48
C ILE A 106 9.96 8.50 -5.73
N GLY A 107 10.92 7.59 -5.58
CA GLY A 107 11.44 6.79 -6.68
C GLY A 107 10.37 5.94 -7.38
N ARG A 108 9.41 5.38 -6.63
CA ARG A 108 8.26 4.66 -7.21
C ARG A 108 7.36 5.57 -8.03
N LEU A 109 7.02 6.75 -7.52
CA LEU A 109 6.20 7.73 -8.25
C LEU A 109 6.91 8.23 -9.51
N SER A 110 8.21 8.53 -9.40
CA SER A 110 9.04 8.94 -10.55
C SER A 110 9.08 7.85 -11.63
N ARG A 111 9.25 6.58 -11.25
CA ARG A 111 9.16 5.44 -12.17
C ARG A 111 7.78 5.31 -12.83
N GLN A 112 6.71 5.51 -12.07
CA GLN A 112 5.35 5.45 -12.61
C GLN A 112 5.12 6.51 -13.70
N VAL A 113 5.52 7.76 -13.45
CA VAL A 113 5.42 8.85 -14.45
C VAL A 113 6.21 8.53 -15.71
N VAL A 114 7.44 8.03 -15.56
CA VAL A 114 8.29 7.60 -16.69
C VAL A 114 7.65 6.47 -17.47
N ASN A 115 7.20 5.41 -16.79
CA ASN A 115 6.63 4.23 -17.44
C ASN A 115 5.36 4.59 -18.23
N SER A 116 4.45 5.36 -17.63
CA SER A 116 3.26 5.84 -18.33
C SER A 116 3.62 6.71 -19.54
N SER A 117 4.62 7.60 -19.41
CA SER A 117 5.03 8.48 -20.50
C SER A 117 5.72 7.73 -21.64
N LEU A 118 6.57 6.74 -21.34
CA LEU A 118 7.19 5.89 -22.35
C LEU A 118 6.15 5.01 -23.05
N SER A 119 5.15 4.50 -22.32
CA SER A 119 4.03 3.76 -22.94
C SER A 119 3.25 4.66 -23.90
N LEU A 120 2.95 5.91 -23.52
CA LEU A 120 2.32 6.88 -24.41
C LEU A 120 3.15 7.13 -25.67
N LEU A 121 4.45 7.41 -25.54
CA LEU A 121 5.32 7.68 -26.68
C LEU A 121 5.46 6.45 -27.61
N ARG A 122 5.54 5.24 -27.04
CA ARG A 122 5.56 3.99 -27.83
C ARG A 122 4.24 3.79 -28.57
N GLY A 123 3.11 3.99 -27.89
CA GLY A 123 1.78 3.94 -28.50
C GLY A 123 1.63 4.94 -29.65
N ALA A 124 2.14 6.16 -29.48
CA ALA A 124 2.12 7.21 -30.50
C ALA A 124 2.92 6.82 -31.76
N VAL A 125 4.12 6.27 -31.59
CA VAL A 125 4.96 5.83 -32.72
C VAL A 125 4.42 4.57 -33.39
N ALA A 126 3.83 3.66 -32.62
CA ALA A 126 3.18 2.46 -33.16
C ALA A 126 1.93 2.83 -33.98
N GLY A 127 1.08 3.71 -33.46
CA GLY A 127 -0.12 4.22 -34.14
C GLY A 127 0.19 4.97 -35.43
N PHE A 128 1.32 5.67 -35.51
CA PHE A 128 1.79 6.28 -36.76
C PHE A 128 2.05 5.24 -37.88
N SER A 129 2.38 4.00 -37.51
CA SER A 129 2.69 2.93 -38.47
C SER A 129 1.48 2.09 -38.86
N ASN A 130 0.45 2.04 -38.00
CA ASN A 130 -0.72 1.17 -38.11
C ASN A 130 -2.00 2.00 -38.02
N SER A 131 -2.76 2.11 -39.11
CA SER A 131 -3.93 2.97 -39.26
C SER A 131 -5.20 2.57 -38.47
N VAL A 132 -5.09 1.80 -37.38
CA VAL A 132 -6.26 1.09 -36.77
C VAL A 132 -6.43 1.30 -35.25
N GLN A 133 -5.66 2.16 -34.58
CA GLN A 133 -5.79 2.33 -33.11
C GLN A 133 -6.02 3.78 -32.69
N ASP A 134 -7.24 4.28 -32.88
CA ASP A 134 -7.62 5.65 -32.45
C ASP A 134 -8.04 5.71 -30.96
N THR A 135 -8.20 4.57 -30.30
CA THR A 135 -8.76 4.46 -28.93
C THR A 135 -7.72 4.38 -27.81
N ASP A 136 -6.44 4.10 -28.13
CA ASP A 136 -5.41 3.80 -27.12
C ASP A 136 -4.70 5.08 -26.59
N LEU A 137 -4.47 6.08 -27.46
CA LEU A 137 -3.71 7.26 -27.09
C LEU A 137 -4.36 8.12 -26.00
N ALA A 138 -5.70 8.24 -26.02
CA ALA A 138 -6.40 9.02 -24.99
C ALA A 138 -6.27 8.36 -23.60
N VAL A 139 -6.34 7.02 -23.55
CA VAL A 139 -6.16 6.24 -22.33
C VAL A 139 -4.73 6.39 -21.82
N LEU A 140 -3.73 6.26 -22.70
CA LEU A 140 -2.32 6.44 -22.35
C LEU A 140 -2.01 7.85 -21.82
N VAL A 141 -2.62 8.89 -22.38
CA VAL A 141 -2.54 10.26 -21.83
C VAL A 141 -3.14 10.30 -20.42
N GLY A 142 -4.32 9.69 -20.23
CA GLY A 142 -4.95 9.55 -18.91
C GLY A 142 -4.04 8.89 -17.88
N CYS A 143 -3.36 7.80 -18.23
CA CYS A 143 -2.39 7.13 -17.34
C CYS A 143 -1.20 8.02 -16.95
N VAL A 144 -0.75 8.93 -17.84
CA VAL A 144 0.28 9.91 -17.50
C VAL A 144 -0.27 10.96 -16.54
N TRP A 145 -1.50 11.43 -16.77
CA TRP A 145 -2.16 12.39 -15.89
C TRP A 145 -2.31 11.84 -14.48
N GLU A 146 -2.82 10.63 -14.33
CA GLU A 146 -2.97 9.95 -13.04
C GLU A 146 -1.63 9.77 -12.33
N ALA A 147 -0.58 9.37 -13.06
CA ALA A 147 0.76 9.25 -12.50
C ALA A 147 1.30 10.60 -12.00
N CYS A 148 1.13 11.68 -12.76
CA CYS A 148 1.54 13.02 -12.35
C CYS A 148 0.67 13.59 -11.21
N GLU A 149 -0.62 13.27 -11.15
CA GLU A 149 -1.48 13.62 -10.02
C GLU A 149 -1.07 12.88 -8.74
N ALA A 150 -0.58 11.65 -8.84
CA ALA A 150 -0.05 10.92 -7.70
C ALA A 150 1.21 11.58 -7.09
N VAL A 151 2.03 12.26 -7.91
CA VAL A 151 3.19 13.07 -7.43
C VAL A 151 2.75 14.17 -6.48
N LYS A 152 1.60 14.83 -6.74
CA LYS A 152 1.06 15.88 -5.87
C LYS A 152 0.68 15.35 -4.48
N LYS A 153 0.28 14.09 -4.41
CA LYS A 153 -0.11 13.42 -3.15
C LYS A 153 1.09 12.81 -2.43
N ALA A 154 2.31 12.90 -2.94
CA ALA A 154 3.49 12.28 -2.34
C ALA A 154 3.73 12.80 -0.90
N PRO A 155 4.27 11.95 -0.01
CA PRO A 155 4.78 12.43 1.27
C PRO A 155 5.97 13.36 1.04
N VAL A 156 6.01 14.48 1.75
CA VAL A 156 7.09 15.50 1.62
C VAL A 156 8.16 15.39 2.72
N SER A 157 7.97 14.48 3.68
CA SER A 157 8.89 14.26 4.80
C SER A 157 8.94 12.78 5.20
N ASN A 158 10.02 12.39 5.88
CA ASN A 158 10.22 11.02 6.38
C ASN A 158 9.08 10.60 7.32
N ARG A 159 8.68 11.49 8.24
CA ARG A 159 7.56 11.24 9.17
C ARG A 159 6.25 10.93 8.45
N VAL A 160 5.91 11.71 7.42
CA VAL A 160 4.68 11.48 6.65
C VAL A 160 4.76 10.18 5.84
N ALA A 161 5.91 9.89 5.24
CA ALA A 161 6.11 8.65 4.48
C ALA A 161 5.99 7.41 5.39
N ILE A 162 6.67 7.45 6.53
CA ILE A 162 6.65 6.39 7.54
C ILE A 162 5.26 6.24 8.14
N GLY A 163 4.61 7.34 8.52
CA GLY A 163 3.25 7.33 9.06
C GLY A 163 2.27 6.67 8.09
N ARG A 164 2.34 6.98 6.78
CA ARG A 164 1.51 6.32 5.77
C ARG A 164 1.79 4.83 5.66
N SER A 165 3.06 4.41 5.71
CA SER A 165 3.41 2.99 5.68
C SER A 165 2.94 2.27 6.95
N LEU A 166 3.01 2.93 8.11
CA LEU A 166 2.53 2.38 9.38
C LEU A 166 0.99 2.29 9.40
N THR A 167 0.29 3.21 8.74
CA THR A 167 -1.16 3.10 8.53
C THR A 167 -1.51 1.85 7.72
N GLN A 168 -0.70 1.46 6.73
CA GLN A 168 -0.93 0.21 5.99
C GLN A 168 -0.76 -1.02 6.87
N VAL A 169 0.23 -1.04 7.76
CA VAL A 169 0.37 -2.10 8.78
C VAL A 169 -0.87 -2.16 9.68
N ALA A 170 -1.35 -0.99 10.15
CA ALA A 170 -2.54 -0.92 10.99
C ALA A 170 -3.80 -1.46 10.27
N ILE A 171 -3.95 -1.17 8.98
CA ILE A 171 -5.04 -1.70 8.15
C ILE A 171 -4.93 -3.22 8.05
N SER A 172 -3.75 -3.76 7.71
CA SER A 172 -3.51 -5.20 7.62
C SER A 172 -3.87 -5.93 8.92
N VAL A 173 -3.39 -5.43 10.06
CA VAL A 173 -3.72 -6.01 11.38
C VAL A 173 -5.22 -5.94 11.67
N LYS A 174 -5.87 -4.83 11.32
CA LYS A 174 -7.31 -4.67 11.49
C LYS A 174 -8.11 -5.63 10.61
N ASP A 175 -7.65 -5.88 9.39
CA ASP A 175 -8.30 -6.80 8.46
C ASP A 175 -8.20 -8.24 8.97
N VAL A 176 -7.05 -8.66 9.51
CA VAL A 176 -6.91 -9.96 10.20
C VAL A 176 -7.87 -10.06 11.39
N ILE A 177 -7.96 -9.04 12.25
CA ILE A 177 -8.90 -9.07 13.40
C ILE A 177 -10.36 -9.21 12.94
N ARG A 178 -10.72 -8.57 11.82
CA ARG A 178 -12.04 -8.71 11.22
C ARG A 178 -12.27 -10.15 10.76
N GLU A 179 -11.33 -10.74 10.03
CA GLU A 179 -11.40 -12.14 9.55
C GLU A 179 -11.47 -13.14 10.70
N VAL A 180 -10.65 -12.95 11.74
CA VAL A 180 -10.71 -13.75 12.98
C VAL A 180 -12.08 -13.60 13.69
N GLY A 181 -12.78 -12.49 13.48
CA GLY A 181 -14.14 -12.28 13.98
C GLY A 181 -15.23 -13.00 13.20
N GLU A 182 -14.92 -13.62 12.05
CA GLU A 182 -15.87 -14.32 11.17
C GLU A 182 -15.93 -15.83 11.43
N PHE A 183 -15.10 -16.37 12.34
CA PHE A 183 -15.19 -17.78 12.75
C PHE A 183 -16.50 -18.08 13.48
N GLU A 184 -17.08 -19.25 13.19
CA GLU A 184 -18.36 -19.70 13.76
C GLU A 184 -18.16 -20.92 14.66
N CYS A 185 -18.91 -21.00 15.76
CA CYS A 185 -18.85 -22.16 16.64
C CYS A 185 -19.69 -23.29 16.02
N GLY A 186 -19.08 -24.46 15.83
CA GLY A 186 -19.65 -25.63 15.19
C GLY A 186 -20.68 -26.40 16.02
N THR A 187 -21.41 -25.77 16.94
CA THR A 187 -22.49 -26.46 17.67
C THR A 187 -23.64 -26.78 16.71
N LEU A 188 -23.83 -28.06 16.41
CA LEU A 188 -25.06 -28.59 15.83
C LEU A 188 -26.24 -28.28 16.77
N ASP A 189 -27.25 -27.60 16.22
CA ASP A 189 -28.64 -27.45 16.68
C ASP A 189 -28.93 -27.73 18.17
N CYS A 190 -29.09 -26.66 18.95
CA CYS A 190 -30.08 -26.65 20.02
C CYS A 190 -31.19 -25.67 19.60
N ASN A 191 -32.36 -26.22 19.25
CA ASN A 191 -33.64 -25.52 19.11
C ASN A 191 -33.76 -24.33 20.06
N SER A 192 -33.76 -23.12 19.49
CA SER A 192 -34.52 -22.01 20.04
C SER A 192 -35.29 -21.38 18.88
N GLU A 193 -36.45 -21.95 18.61
CA GLU A 193 -37.58 -21.19 18.08
C GLU A 193 -37.90 -20.05 19.06
N THR A 194 -37.15 -18.96 18.98
CA THR A 194 -37.59 -17.67 19.50
C THR A 194 -38.22 -16.92 18.36
N VAL A 195 -39.51 -17.22 18.20
CA VAL A 195 -40.60 -16.32 17.78
C VAL A 195 -40.10 -14.95 17.32
N LYS A 196 -40.05 -14.76 16.00
CA LYS A 196 -40.15 -13.42 15.41
C LYS A 196 -41.56 -12.91 15.71
N GLU A 197 -41.69 -12.09 16.74
CA GLU A 197 -42.90 -11.31 16.95
C GLU A 197 -42.73 -9.94 16.26
N ASP A 198 -43.68 -9.69 15.37
CA ASP A 198 -43.89 -8.48 14.58
C ASP A 198 -43.83 -7.19 15.42
N THR A 199 -43.13 -6.18 14.89
CA THR A 199 -43.70 -4.83 14.84
C THR A 199 -43.44 -4.23 13.47
N THR A 200 -44.49 -4.30 12.65
CA THR A 200 -44.74 -3.49 11.46
C THR A 200 -44.49 -2.00 11.68
N GLU A 201 -43.96 -1.29 10.68
CA GLU A 201 -44.68 -0.21 9.97
C GLU A 201 -43.91 0.35 8.74
N LEU A 202 -44.52 0.17 7.55
CA LEU A 202 -44.58 0.99 6.32
C LEU A 202 -43.30 1.37 5.53
N CYS A 203 -43.24 1.45 4.19
CA CYS A 203 -44.06 1.08 3.01
C CYS A 203 -43.19 1.51 1.79
N SER A 204 -43.06 0.79 0.67
CA SER A 204 -43.96 0.81 -0.52
C SER A 204 -43.24 0.02 -1.64
N SER A 205 -43.85 -1.06 -2.17
CA SER A 205 -44.50 -1.21 -3.50
C SER A 205 -43.49 -1.18 -4.67
N ASP A 206 -43.45 -2.10 -5.65
CA ASP A 206 -44.49 -2.83 -6.36
C ASP A 206 -44.00 -4.19 -6.95
N GLN A 207 -44.98 -4.94 -7.43
CA GLN A 207 -45.07 -6.38 -7.70
C GLN A 207 -44.76 -6.78 -9.17
N GLU A 208 -44.65 -8.10 -9.39
CA GLU A 208 -44.82 -8.92 -10.62
C GLU A 208 -43.54 -9.68 -11.04
N GLY A 209 -43.51 -11.01 -11.23
CA GLY A 209 -44.55 -12.04 -11.16
C GLY A 209 -44.01 -13.46 -11.44
N VAL A 210 -44.80 -14.43 -11.00
CA VAL A 210 -45.05 -15.80 -11.52
C VAL A 210 -43.90 -16.84 -11.62
N SER A 211 -44.18 -17.94 -10.92
CA SER A 211 -43.66 -19.32 -10.89
C SER A 211 -43.11 -19.96 -12.16
N GLU A 212 -42.15 -20.88 -12.02
CA GLU A 212 -42.38 -22.34 -12.14
C GLU A 212 -41.12 -23.16 -11.76
N ALA A 213 -41.37 -24.38 -11.29
CA ALA A 213 -40.41 -25.34 -10.75
C ALA A 213 -39.64 -26.08 -11.86
N GLU A 214 -38.44 -26.58 -11.55
CA GLU A 214 -38.05 -27.99 -11.68
C GLU A 214 -36.59 -28.16 -11.24
N GLY A 215 -36.32 -29.28 -10.58
CA GLY A 215 -35.04 -29.55 -9.93
C GLY A 215 -34.02 -30.16 -10.88
N GLU A 216 -32.75 -29.82 -10.65
CA GLU A 216 -31.62 -30.65 -11.02
C GLU A 216 -30.64 -30.65 -9.84
N ALA A 217 -30.36 -31.85 -9.35
CA ALA A 217 -29.29 -32.12 -8.42
C ALA A 217 -27.97 -31.96 -9.20
N GLU A 218 -27.24 -30.88 -8.95
CA GLU A 218 -25.90 -30.71 -9.51
C GLU A 218 -24.93 -30.39 -8.38
N ALA A 219 -23.98 -31.31 -8.25
CA ALA A 219 -22.69 -31.26 -7.60
C ALA A 219 -22.50 -30.23 -6.47
N SER A 220 -22.27 -30.79 -5.27
CA SER A 220 -21.46 -30.15 -4.23
C SER A 220 -20.11 -29.76 -4.86
N ASP A 221 -20.04 -28.53 -5.33
CA ASP A 221 -18.80 -27.80 -5.53
C ASP A 221 -18.25 -27.58 -4.12
N GLU A 222 -17.43 -28.52 -3.63
CA GLU A 222 -16.49 -28.24 -2.55
C GLU A 222 -15.54 -27.18 -3.09
N SER A 223 -16.01 -25.92 -3.09
CA SER A 223 -15.12 -24.80 -2.92
C SER A 223 -14.23 -25.15 -1.73
N THR A 224 -12.93 -25.05 -1.93
CA THR A 224 -11.91 -25.11 -0.88
C THR A 224 -12.03 -23.89 0.05
N GLU A 225 -13.25 -23.59 0.53
CA GLU A 225 -13.48 -22.70 1.65
C GLU A 225 -13.04 -23.48 2.88
N LEU A 226 -11.87 -23.09 3.41
CA LEU A 226 -11.41 -23.55 4.72
C LEU A 226 -12.57 -23.43 5.69
N SER A 227 -12.93 -24.53 6.36
CA SER A 227 -14.11 -24.55 7.21
C SER A 227 -13.91 -23.61 8.40
N ASN A 228 -14.68 -22.53 8.47
CA ASN A 228 -14.68 -21.58 9.60
C ASN A 228 -15.37 -22.13 10.86
N ARG A 229 -15.72 -23.43 10.88
CA ARG A 229 -16.46 -24.08 11.98
C ARG A 229 -15.48 -24.66 12.98
N LEU A 230 -15.55 -24.18 14.22
CA LEU A 230 -14.61 -24.53 15.29
C LEU A 230 -15.30 -25.30 16.42
N SER A 231 -14.54 -26.12 17.15
CA SER A 231 -14.97 -26.64 18.46
C SER A 231 -15.10 -25.50 19.48
N ALA A 232 -15.73 -25.78 20.63
CA ALA A 232 -15.81 -24.81 21.72
C ALA A 232 -14.41 -24.45 22.28
N GLU A 233 -13.50 -25.43 22.33
CA GLU A 233 -12.11 -25.24 22.73
C GLU A 233 -11.33 -24.41 21.71
N GLU A 234 -11.46 -24.72 20.41
CA GLU A 234 -10.82 -23.97 19.31
C GLU A 234 -11.33 -22.52 19.23
N MET A 235 -12.63 -22.31 19.52
CA MET A 235 -13.22 -20.97 19.57
C MET A 235 -12.66 -20.14 20.73
N GLN A 236 -12.28 -20.76 21.85
CA GLN A 236 -11.63 -20.06 22.96
C GLN A 236 -10.26 -19.49 22.54
N VAL A 237 -9.52 -20.21 21.71
CA VAL A 237 -8.25 -19.75 21.13
C VAL A 237 -8.48 -18.55 20.22
N VAL A 238 -9.47 -18.62 19.33
CA VAL A 238 -9.85 -17.53 18.41
C VAL A 238 -10.19 -16.25 19.17
N GLU A 239 -11.07 -16.31 20.17
CA GLU A 239 -11.44 -15.11 20.93
C GLU A 239 -10.25 -14.51 21.69
N SER A 240 -9.33 -15.35 22.17
CA SER A 240 -8.11 -14.87 22.80
C SER A 240 -7.13 -14.23 21.80
N VAL A 241 -6.99 -14.78 20.59
CA VAL A 241 -6.19 -14.18 19.51
C VAL A 241 -6.79 -12.85 19.07
N LYS A 242 -8.11 -12.76 18.93
CA LYS A 242 -8.82 -11.52 18.61
C LYS A 242 -8.61 -10.43 19.65
N ALA A 243 -8.65 -10.77 20.94
CA ALA A 243 -8.35 -9.85 22.03
C ALA A 243 -6.89 -9.36 21.95
N PHE A 244 -5.94 -10.27 21.71
CA PHE A 244 -4.53 -9.93 21.53
C PHE A 244 -4.29 -9.02 20.32
N GLY A 245 -4.82 -9.38 19.16
CA GLY A 245 -4.78 -8.56 17.94
C GLY A 245 -5.36 -7.16 18.16
N SER A 246 -6.47 -7.04 18.90
CA SER A 246 -7.07 -5.75 19.25
C SER A 246 -6.14 -4.88 20.10
N SER A 247 -5.43 -5.47 21.06
CA SER A 247 -4.39 -4.77 21.84
C SER A 247 -3.23 -4.32 20.95
N LEU A 248 -2.74 -5.18 20.03
CA LEU A 248 -1.69 -4.84 19.07
C LEU A 248 -2.10 -3.69 18.15
N PHE A 249 -3.32 -3.71 17.64
CA PHE A 249 -3.87 -2.62 16.85
C PHE A 249 -3.89 -1.30 17.65
N SER A 250 -4.21 -1.37 18.95
CA SER A 250 -4.10 -0.21 19.85
C SER A 250 -2.68 0.32 19.96
N LEU A 251 -1.69 -0.56 20.13
CA LEU A 251 -0.27 -0.20 20.18
C LEU A 251 0.19 0.48 18.89
N ILE A 252 -0.19 -0.05 17.72
CA ILE A 252 0.15 0.55 16.41
C ILE A 252 -0.48 1.94 16.25
N LYS A 253 -1.71 2.17 16.75
CA LYS A 253 -2.31 3.51 16.78
C LYS A 253 -1.48 4.48 17.63
N GLN A 254 -0.97 4.04 18.77
CA GLN A 254 -0.08 4.88 19.59
C GLN A 254 1.24 5.18 18.88
N LEU A 255 1.82 4.21 18.17
CA LEU A 255 2.99 4.45 17.32
C LEU A 255 2.71 5.48 16.22
N LEU A 256 1.53 5.47 15.60
CA LEU A 256 1.12 6.48 14.63
C LEU A 256 1.11 7.90 15.24
N HIS A 257 0.57 8.05 16.46
CA HIS A 257 0.59 9.34 17.16
C HIS A 257 2.02 9.82 17.48
N ILE A 258 2.92 8.90 17.81
CA ILE A 258 4.33 9.21 18.10
C ILE A 258 5.09 9.61 16.82
N VAL A 259 4.90 8.86 15.73
CA VAL A 259 5.51 9.15 14.42
C VAL A 259 5.01 10.49 13.86
N ALA A 260 3.71 10.77 14.01
CA ALA A 260 3.11 12.05 13.60
C ALA A 260 3.63 13.24 14.43
N GLY A 261 4.28 12.99 15.57
CA GLY A 261 4.71 14.04 16.50
C GLY A 261 3.55 14.73 17.21
N THR A 262 2.38 14.10 17.22
CA THR A 262 1.15 14.59 17.87
C THR A 262 0.96 14.04 19.29
N GLY A 263 1.81 13.11 19.72
CA GLY A 263 1.83 12.65 21.10
C GLY A 263 2.22 13.78 22.07
N ASN A 264 1.77 13.69 23.31
CA ASN A 264 1.94 14.70 24.39
C ASN A 264 3.41 14.97 24.81
N ALA A 265 4.41 14.60 24.00
CA ALA A 265 5.81 14.92 24.25
C ALA A 265 6.00 16.44 24.11
N SER A 266 6.54 17.07 25.17
CA SER A 266 6.88 18.50 25.18
C SER A 266 7.68 18.87 23.93
N LYS A 267 7.29 19.97 23.26
CA LYS A 267 7.97 20.48 22.05
C LYS A 267 9.47 20.72 22.26
N GLU A 268 9.93 20.83 23.51
CA GLU A 268 11.33 21.02 23.88
C GLU A 268 12.22 19.77 23.69
N VAL A 269 11.65 18.57 23.51
CA VAL A 269 12.40 17.29 23.41
C VAL A 269 12.43 16.73 21.98
N GLN A 270 11.94 17.47 20.98
CA GLN A 270 11.88 16.96 19.60
C GLN A 270 13.28 16.81 19.00
N MET A 271 13.70 15.55 18.82
CA MET A 271 14.94 15.20 18.13
C MET A 271 14.89 15.72 16.69
N ALA A 272 15.99 16.33 16.24
CA ALA A 272 16.13 16.79 14.86
C ALA A 272 15.82 15.67 13.85
N ASP A 273 15.08 15.97 12.78
CA ASP A 273 14.60 14.97 11.82
C ASP A 273 15.71 14.06 11.27
N ALA A 274 16.92 14.58 11.05
CA ALA A 274 18.07 13.79 10.59
C ALA A 274 18.48 12.69 11.58
N LYS A 275 18.36 12.93 12.89
CA LYS A 275 18.65 11.95 13.95
C LYS A 275 17.46 11.06 14.24
N ALA A 276 16.24 11.58 14.11
CA ALA A 276 15.00 10.84 14.34
C ALA A 276 14.71 9.83 13.22
N THR A 277 15.08 10.15 11.97
CA THR A 277 14.81 9.31 10.79
C THR A 277 15.24 7.86 10.94
N PRO A 278 16.50 7.51 11.32
CA PRO A 278 16.90 6.11 11.46
C PRO A 278 16.07 5.36 12.52
N ILE A 279 15.74 6.00 13.63
CA ILE A 279 14.91 5.39 14.70
C ILE A 279 13.48 5.17 14.19
N LEU A 280 12.90 6.14 13.48
CA LEU A 280 11.56 6.02 12.88
C LEU A 280 11.50 4.91 11.82
N GLU A 281 12.54 4.76 11.00
CA GLU A 281 12.63 3.67 10.03
C GLU A 281 12.74 2.31 10.74
N LYS A 282 13.46 2.24 11.87
CA LYS A 282 13.53 1.01 12.67
C LYS A 282 12.17 0.67 13.31
N ILE A 283 11.45 1.65 13.84
CA ILE A 283 10.08 1.47 14.33
C ILE A 283 9.17 0.93 13.22
N LEU A 284 9.28 1.47 12.01
CA LEU A 284 8.50 0.99 10.87
C LEU A 284 8.86 -0.45 10.48
N GLU A 285 10.15 -0.79 10.46
CA GLU A 285 10.64 -2.14 10.18
C GLU A 285 10.04 -3.15 11.17
N LEU A 286 10.14 -2.86 12.48
CA LEU A 286 9.57 -3.70 13.53
C LEU A 286 8.04 -3.80 13.42
N SER A 287 7.37 -2.70 13.08
CA SER A 287 5.91 -2.69 12.88
C SER A 287 5.49 -3.52 11.67
N LYS A 288 6.27 -3.53 10.58
CA LYS A 288 6.02 -4.41 9.42
C LYS A 288 6.19 -5.88 9.79
N ALA A 289 7.23 -6.23 10.53
CA ALA A 289 7.42 -7.58 11.05
C ALA A 289 6.24 -7.99 11.95
N LEU A 290 5.76 -7.07 12.80
CA LEU A 290 4.56 -7.30 13.62
C LEU A 290 3.33 -7.58 12.76
N GLY A 291 3.12 -6.83 11.67
CA GLY A 291 2.02 -7.08 10.74
C GLY A 291 2.07 -8.47 10.10
N VAL A 292 3.27 -8.93 9.71
CA VAL A 292 3.48 -10.28 9.17
C VAL A 292 3.20 -11.36 10.22
N ALA A 293 3.69 -11.18 11.45
CA ALA A 293 3.43 -12.14 12.53
C ALA A 293 1.95 -12.21 12.90
N VAL A 294 1.20 -11.11 12.82
CA VAL A 294 -0.25 -11.11 13.03
C VAL A 294 -0.99 -11.85 11.90
N ASP A 295 -0.54 -11.70 10.65
CA ASP A 295 -1.09 -12.45 9.51
C ASP A 295 -0.90 -13.96 9.70
N GLU A 296 0.30 -14.39 10.10
CA GLU A 296 0.61 -15.79 10.45
C GLU A 296 -0.24 -16.30 11.61
N LEU A 297 -0.47 -15.44 12.63
CA LEU A 297 -1.34 -15.76 13.76
C LEU A 297 -2.79 -16.00 13.30
N GLY A 298 -3.28 -15.19 12.35
CA GLY A 298 -4.60 -15.36 11.74
C GLY A 298 -4.70 -16.65 10.92
N ALA A 299 -3.68 -16.96 10.12
CA ALA A 299 -3.63 -18.17 9.30
C ALA A 299 -3.60 -19.46 10.16
N SER A 300 -2.91 -19.42 11.31
CA SER A 300 -2.78 -20.57 12.21
C SER A 300 -4.07 -20.92 12.99
N LEU A 301 -5.13 -20.12 12.84
CA LEU A 301 -6.43 -20.34 13.49
C LEU A 301 -7.38 -21.23 12.69
N TYR A 302 -7.11 -21.48 11.41
CA TYR A 302 -7.92 -22.39 10.61
C TYR A 302 -7.76 -23.84 11.09
N PRO A 303 -8.83 -24.65 11.10
CA PRO A 303 -8.73 -26.04 11.54
C PRO A 303 -7.85 -26.94 10.65
N PRO A 304 -7.10 -27.88 11.25
CA PRO A 304 -6.83 -28.01 12.69
C PRO A 304 -5.88 -26.91 13.18
N GLN A 305 -6.18 -26.29 14.32
CA GLN A 305 -5.37 -25.18 14.84
C GLN A 305 -3.93 -25.60 15.16
N GLU A 306 -2.97 -24.84 14.65
CA GLU A 306 -1.54 -25.13 14.79
C GLU A 306 -0.99 -24.53 16.11
N ILE A 307 -1.34 -25.14 17.25
CA ILE A 307 -1.05 -24.60 18.60
C ILE A 307 0.43 -24.27 18.81
N ASP A 308 1.34 -25.09 18.29
CA ASP A 308 2.78 -24.85 18.41
C ASP A 308 3.24 -23.62 17.62
N ILE A 309 2.65 -23.40 16.44
CA ILE A 309 2.92 -22.21 15.62
C ILE A 309 2.33 -20.98 16.29
N LEU A 310 1.08 -21.05 16.76
CA LEU A 310 0.43 -19.95 17.50
C LEU A 310 1.30 -19.46 18.66
N GLN A 311 1.84 -20.37 19.48
CA GLN A 311 2.72 -19.99 20.57
C GLN A 311 4.06 -19.39 20.11
N GLY A 312 4.67 -19.98 19.09
CA GLY A 312 5.90 -19.47 18.49
C GLY A 312 5.72 -18.03 18.00
N THR A 313 4.62 -17.79 17.29
CA THR A 313 4.24 -16.47 16.75
C THR A 313 3.94 -15.47 17.86
N VAL A 314 3.24 -15.86 18.94
CA VAL A 314 3.02 -14.98 20.11
C VAL A 314 4.36 -14.56 20.73
N THR A 315 5.29 -15.51 20.90
CA THR A 315 6.63 -15.23 21.45
C THR A 315 7.42 -14.28 20.55
N GLU A 316 7.36 -14.46 19.23
CA GLU A 316 7.96 -13.54 18.26
C GLU A 316 7.38 -12.13 18.40
N ILE A 317 6.06 -12.02 18.47
CA ILE A 317 5.36 -10.73 18.64
C ILE A 317 5.81 -10.05 19.94
N GLU A 318 5.91 -10.78 21.06
CA GLU A 318 6.38 -10.23 22.33
C GLU A 318 7.80 -9.65 22.20
N GLY A 319 8.72 -10.37 21.55
CA GLY A 319 10.07 -9.87 21.28
C GLY A 319 10.10 -8.61 20.40
N LEU A 320 9.25 -8.55 19.37
CA LEU A 320 9.09 -7.36 18.52
C LEU A 320 8.58 -6.15 19.32
N ILE A 321 7.64 -6.38 20.25
CA ILE A 321 7.10 -5.34 21.14
C ILE A 321 8.18 -4.78 22.07
N GLU A 322 9.05 -5.63 22.62
CA GLU A 322 10.17 -5.20 23.48
C GLU A 322 11.17 -4.32 22.71
N HIS A 323 11.49 -4.70 21.47
CA HIS A 323 12.32 -3.88 20.60
C HIS A 323 11.64 -2.55 20.24
N LEU A 324 10.34 -2.56 19.94
CA LEU A 324 9.56 -1.33 19.70
C LEU A 324 9.62 -0.39 20.90
N GLN A 325 9.43 -0.92 22.12
CA GLN A 325 9.53 -0.15 23.35
C GLN A 325 10.90 0.54 23.47
N THR A 326 11.98 -0.17 23.13
CA THR A 326 13.35 0.34 23.19
C THR A 326 13.56 1.49 22.19
N GLU A 327 13.12 1.33 20.95
CA GLU A 327 13.26 2.35 19.89
C GLU A 327 12.43 3.60 20.19
N VAL A 328 11.19 3.42 20.66
CA VAL A 328 10.34 4.54 21.06
C VAL A 328 11.01 5.28 22.21
N ASN A 329 11.55 4.58 23.22
CA ASN A 329 12.26 5.23 24.33
C ASN A 329 13.49 6.03 23.86
N SER A 330 14.23 5.51 22.87
CA SER A 330 15.34 6.21 22.23
C SER A 330 14.91 7.48 21.48
N LEU A 331 13.71 7.45 20.87
CA LEU A 331 13.18 8.57 20.08
C LEU A 331 12.74 9.77 20.94
N ILE A 332 12.01 9.51 22.03
CA ILE A 332 11.34 10.56 22.82
C ILE A 332 11.80 10.67 24.27
N GLY A 333 12.64 9.75 24.75
CA GLY A 333 13.24 9.75 26.08
C GLY A 333 12.28 9.40 27.22
N LEU A 334 11.07 9.99 27.24
CA LEU A 334 10.01 9.70 28.19
C LEU A 334 8.81 9.06 27.47
N MET A 335 8.38 7.90 27.96
CA MET A 335 7.28 7.16 27.34
C MET A 335 5.91 7.81 27.60
N PRO A 336 5.10 8.04 26.55
CA PRO A 336 3.74 8.51 26.70
C PRO A 336 2.91 7.50 27.49
N GLU A 337 2.06 7.99 28.38
CA GLU A 337 1.19 7.16 29.21
C GLU A 337 0.29 6.26 28.37
N ASP A 338 -0.36 6.82 27.34
CA ASP A 338 -1.22 6.06 26.42
C ASP A 338 -0.48 4.93 25.71
N PHE A 339 0.80 5.13 25.38
CA PHE A 339 1.65 4.09 24.78
C PHE A 339 1.96 2.98 25.80
N LEU A 340 2.28 3.34 27.05
CA LEU A 340 2.51 2.37 28.13
C LEU A 340 1.25 1.55 28.46
N VAL A 341 0.08 2.20 28.46
CA VAL A 341 -1.20 1.51 28.67
C VAL A 341 -1.44 0.49 27.55
N ALA A 342 -1.27 0.89 26.29
CA ALA A 342 -1.42 -0.02 25.15
C ALA A 342 -0.40 -1.17 25.18
N LEU A 343 0.84 -0.88 25.58
CA LEU A 343 1.91 -1.86 25.72
C LEU A 343 1.59 -2.92 26.78
N ASN A 344 1.14 -2.49 27.97
CA ASN A 344 0.76 -3.40 29.04
C ASN A 344 -0.45 -4.26 28.65
N ALA A 345 -1.45 -3.66 27.99
CA ALA A 345 -2.59 -4.41 27.47
C ALA A 345 -2.20 -5.50 26.46
N CYS A 346 -1.15 -5.27 25.65
CA CYS A 346 -0.60 -6.31 24.76
C CYS A 346 0.03 -7.45 25.57
N LYS A 347 0.85 -7.14 26.58
CA LYS A 347 1.53 -8.13 27.42
C LYS A 347 0.52 -8.97 28.22
N ASP A 348 -0.50 -8.33 28.77
CA ASP A 348 -1.56 -9.02 29.52
C ASP A 348 -2.38 -9.95 28.62
N ALA A 349 -2.69 -9.51 27.39
CA ALA A 349 -3.40 -10.32 26.41
C ALA A 349 -2.54 -11.49 25.89
N ALA A 350 -1.25 -11.28 25.62
CA ALA A 350 -0.31 -12.34 25.25
C ALA A 350 -0.18 -13.39 26.35
N GLY A 351 -0.02 -12.96 27.61
CA GLY A 351 0.05 -13.86 28.77
C GLY A 351 -1.25 -14.64 28.99
N SER A 352 -2.40 -14.08 28.63
CA SER A 352 -3.70 -14.79 28.68
C SER A 352 -3.82 -15.81 27.56
N LEU A 353 -3.41 -15.45 26.34
CA LEU A 353 -3.40 -16.34 25.17
C LEU A 353 -2.47 -17.54 25.39
N ASN A 354 -1.25 -17.32 25.89
CA ASN A 354 -0.31 -18.40 26.19
C ASN A 354 -0.88 -19.43 27.19
N LYS A 355 -1.65 -18.99 28.19
CA LYS A 355 -2.32 -19.92 29.13
C LYS A 355 -3.38 -20.79 28.44
N ILE A 356 -4.13 -20.21 27.50
CA ILE A 356 -5.15 -20.94 26.73
C ILE A 356 -4.48 -21.93 25.78
N LEU A 357 -3.42 -21.52 25.09
CA LEU A 357 -2.67 -22.39 24.19
C LEU A 357 -2.02 -23.57 24.94
N GLU A 358 -1.49 -23.35 26.16
CA GLU A 358 -0.98 -24.44 27.01
C GLU A 358 -2.09 -25.42 27.43
N ALA A 359 -3.28 -24.92 27.77
CA ALA A 359 -4.41 -25.78 28.09
C ALA A 359 -4.88 -26.61 26.88
N ALA A 360 -4.85 -26.03 25.67
CA ALA A 360 -5.23 -26.69 24.44
C ALA A 360 -4.24 -27.79 23.98
N ARG A 361 -2.98 -27.76 24.46
CA ARG A 361 -1.99 -28.83 24.20
C ARG A 361 -2.22 -30.10 25.01
N THR A 362 -2.92 -30.00 26.14
CA THR A 362 -3.21 -31.13 27.02
C THR A 362 -4.65 -31.61 26.79
N PRO A 363 -4.89 -32.61 25.93
CA PRO A 363 -6.21 -33.19 25.73
C PRO A 363 -6.74 -33.91 26.98
#